data_AF-A0AAE6BZH8-F1
#
_entry.id   AF-A0AAE6BZH8-F1
#
_cell.length_a   1.000
_cell.length_b   1.000
_cell.length_c   1.000
_cell.angle_alpha   90.00
_cell.angle_beta   90.00
_cell.angle_gamma   90.00
#
_symmetry.space_group_name_H-M   'P 1'
#
loop_
_entity.id
_entity.type
_entity.pdbx_description
1 polymer ?
#
loop_
_entity_poly.entity_id
_entity_poly.type
_entity_poly.pdbx_seq_one_letter_code
_entity_poly.pdbx_strand_id
1 'polypeptide(L)'
;MSETKKMTTEEILEIFKGEYDRLLRKCERRVEKYALNMNEDYEYFFRWHGDDMYKAQVNLKAIRGLRPATAWDDLEKIKTWLGGHIKSIELNLIDGSQYPTSSSIMHNVAETLSRVAQQELRGELQRLLFAITCNE
;
A
#
# COMPACT_ATOMS: atom_id res chain seq x y z
N MET A 1 0.62 30.00 -23.58
CA MET A 1 0.20 28.58 -23.59
C MET A 1 1.49 27.78 -23.54
N SER A 2 1.89 27.32 -22.35
CA SER A 2 3.13 26.54 -22.20
C SER A 2 2.88 25.14 -22.75
N GLU A 3 3.54 24.76 -23.83
CA GLU A 3 3.61 23.36 -24.25
C GLU A 3 4.30 22.58 -23.13
N THR A 4 3.53 21.77 -22.40
CA THR A 4 4.11 20.81 -21.46
C THR A 4 4.87 19.77 -22.28
N LYS A 5 6.20 19.84 -22.25
CA LYS A 5 7.07 18.83 -22.86
C LYS A 5 6.68 17.46 -22.29
N LYS A 6 6.30 16.51 -23.15
CA LYS A 6 6.08 15.11 -22.75
C LYS A 6 7.38 14.55 -22.15
N MET A 7 7.26 13.89 -21.00
CA MET A 7 8.42 13.30 -20.33
C MET A 7 8.89 12.07 -21.08
N THR A 8 10.18 11.75 -21.01
CA THR A 8 10.71 10.51 -21.57
C THR A 8 10.33 9.33 -20.69
N THR A 9 10.35 8.12 -21.25
CA THR A 9 10.11 6.89 -20.48
C THR A 9 11.08 6.78 -19.30
N GLU A 10 12.37 7.13 -19.46
CA GLU A 10 13.32 7.09 -18.34
C GLU A 10 12.94 8.07 -17.22
N GLU A 11 12.51 9.29 -17.58
CA GLU A 11 12.08 10.29 -16.60
C GLU A 11 10.85 9.80 -15.80
N ILE A 12 9.88 9.16 -16.46
CA ILE A 12 8.69 8.57 -15.82
C ILE A 12 9.08 7.41 -14.89
N LEU A 13 10.03 6.56 -15.31
CA LEU A 13 10.53 5.45 -14.48
C LEU A 13 11.26 5.96 -13.23
N GLU A 14 12.02 7.06 -13.33
CA GLU A 14 12.64 7.68 -12.15
C GLU A 14 11.62 8.29 -11.20
N ILE A 15 10.55 8.92 -11.73
CA ILE A 15 9.42 9.38 -10.90
C ILE A 15 8.79 8.20 -10.17
N PHE A 16 8.53 7.09 -10.86
CA PHE A 16 7.96 5.89 -10.25
C PHE A 16 8.80 5.39 -9.07
N LYS A 17 10.13 5.27 -9.27
CA LYS A 17 11.06 4.85 -8.21
C LYS A 17 11.03 5.81 -7.03
N GLY A 18 11.06 7.12 -7.29
CA GLY A 18 11.02 8.14 -6.24
C GLY A 18 9.74 8.09 -5.40
N GLU A 19 8.58 7.95 -6.05
CA GLU A 19 7.29 7.85 -5.36
C GLU A 19 7.14 6.51 -4.61
N TYR A 20 7.64 5.41 -5.19
CA TYR A 20 7.72 4.12 -4.50
C TYR A 20 8.56 4.22 -3.22
N ASP A 21 9.76 4.78 -3.28
CA ASP A 21 10.67 4.92 -2.14
C ASP A 21 10.09 5.85 -1.07
N ARG A 22 9.37 6.90 -1.49
CA ARG A 22 8.65 7.78 -0.57
C ARG A 22 7.54 7.04 0.17
N LEU A 23 6.75 6.23 -0.55
CA LEU A 23 5.67 5.45 0.02
C LEU A 23 6.21 4.35 0.95
N LEU A 24 7.26 3.63 0.54
CA LEU A 24 7.92 2.62 1.36
C LEU A 24 8.39 3.23 2.69
N ARG A 25 9.13 4.35 2.64
CA ARG A 25 9.58 5.05 3.85
C ARG A 25 8.43 5.52 4.73
N LYS A 26 7.31 5.98 4.15
CA LYS A 26 6.11 6.34 4.91
C LYS A 26 5.55 5.13 5.68
N CYS A 27 5.47 3.97 5.04
CA CYS A 27 5.01 2.73 5.67
C CYS A 27 5.96 2.24 6.76
N GLU A 28 7.28 2.28 6.52
CA GLU A 28 8.29 1.88 7.50
C GLU A 28 8.24 2.75 8.75
N ARG A 29 8.17 4.07 8.59
CA ARG A 29 8.03 5.00 9.72
C ARG A 29 6.76 4.79 10.54
N ARG A 30 5.63 4.42 9.90
CA ARG A 30 4.41 4.07 10.64
C ARG A 30 4.64 2.85 11.54
N VAL A 31 5.26 1.81 11.01
CA VAL A 31 5.59 0.59 11.77
C VAL A 31 6.59 0.87 12.89
N GLU A 32 7.65 1.63 12.61
CA GLU A 32 8.66 2.03 13.61
C GLU A 32 8.03 2.82 14.76
N LYS A 33 7.17 3.80 14.45
CA LYS A 33 6.43 4.57 15.47
C LYS A 33 5.67 3.66 16.42
N TYR A 34 4.90 2.72 15.89
CA TYR A 34 4.11 1.82 16.73
C TYR A 34 4.98 0.81 17.50
N ALA A 35 6.10 0.38 16.93
CA ALA A 35 7.07 -0.46 17.63
C ALA A 35 7.72 0.28 18.82
N LEU A 36 8.01 1.58 18.68
CA LEU A 36 8.48 2.41 19.79
C LEU A 36 7.42 2.51 20.91
N ASN A 37 6.17 2.84 20.55
CA ASN A 37 5.06 2.89 21.53
C ASN A 37 4.89 1.55 22.27
N MET A 38 5.02 0.42 21.56
CA MET A 38 4.95 -0.92 22.14
C MET A 38 6.08 -1.20 23.13
N ASN A 39 7.30 -0.73 22.84
CA ASN A 39 8.45 -0.93 23.71
C ASN A 39 8.43 -0.01 24.96
N GLU A 40 7.79 1.15 24.87
CA GLU A 40 7.62 2.08 25.99
C GLU A 40 6.53 1.62 26.97
N ASP A 41 5.36 1.26 26.46
CA ASP A 41 4.24 0.76 27.25
C ASP A 41 3.41 -0.21 26.41
N TYR A 42 3.64 -1.52 26.63
CA TYR A 42 2.94 -2.56 25.88
C TYR A 42 1.44 -2.58 26.16
N GLU A 43 1.00 -2.35 27.39
CA GLU A 43 -0.44 -2.41 27.73
C GLU A 43 -1.18 -1.27 27.04
N TYR A 44 -0.64 -0.05 27.12
CA TYR A 44 -1.19 1.11 26.43
C TYR A 44 -1.18 0.90 24.91
N PHE A 45 -0.06 0.45 24.34
CA PHE A 45 0.04 0.13 22.92
C PHE A 45 -1.04 -0.88 22.48
N PHE A 46 -1.18 -1.99 23.20
CA PHE A 46 -2.13 -3.04 22.83
C PHE A 46 -3.56 -2.50 22.80
N ARG A 47 -3.92 -1.65 23.78
CA ARG A 47 -5.27 -1.10 23.92
C ARG A 47 -5.61 -0.02 22.88
N TRP A 48 -4.61 0.73 22.40
CA TRP A 48 -4.84 1.94 21.59
C TRP A 48 -4.24 1.92 20.18
N HIS A 49 -3.28 1.03 19.92
CA HIS A 49 -2.48 1.04 18.70
C HIS A 49 -2.29 -0.34 18.06
N GLY A 50 -2.81 -1.41 18.67
CA GLY A 50 -2.65 -2.77 18.15
C GLY A 50 -3.26 -2.95 16.75
N ASP A 51 -4.44 -2.38 16.52
CA ASP A 51 -5.12 -2.43 15.23
C ASP A 51 -4.38 -1.60 14.16
N ASP A 52 -3.93 -0.41 14.53
CA ASP A 52 -3.13 0.47 13.68
C ASP A 52 -1.81 -0.15 13.26
N MET A 53 -1.10 -0.79 14.20
CA MET A 53 0.13 -1.53 13.92
C MET A 53 -0.15 -2.69 12.96
N TYR A 54 -1.24 -3.43 13.16
CA TYR A 54 -1.63 -4.50 12.25
C TYR A 54 -1.86 -3.97 10.82
N LYS A 55 -2.67 -2.91 10.66
CA LYS A 55 -2.91 -2.27 9.36
C LYS A 55 -1.61 -1.78 8.72
N ALA A 56 -0.71 -1.17 9.51
CA ALA A 56 0.59 -0.70 9.03
C ALA A 56 1.47 -1.85 8.53
N GLN A 57 1.50 -2.99 9.23
CA GLN A 57 2.24 -4.19 8.82
C GLN A 57 1.67 -4.82 7.54
N VAL A 58 0.36 -4.94 7.43
CA VAL A 58 -0.31 -5.43 6.21
C VAL A 58 0.09 -4.58 5.00
N ASN A 59 0.00 -3.27 5.14
CA ASN A 59 0.35 -2.34 4.06
C ASN A 59 1.85 -2.35 3.75
N LEU A 60 2.73 -2.37 4.75
CA LEU A 60 4.18 -2.45 4.53
C LEU A 60 4.57 -3.73 3.78
N LYS A 61 3.97 -4.88 4.16
CA LYS A 61 4.18 -6.15 3.45
C LYS A 61 3.78 -6.03 1.98
N ALA A 62 2.62 -5.45 1.69
CA ALA A 62 2.16 -5.27 0.32
C ALA A 62 3.08 -4.36 -0.49
N ILE A 63 3.48 -3.21 0.06
CA ILE A 63 4.39 -2.26 -0.62
C ILE A 63 5.78 -2.87 -0.86
N ARG A 64 6.33 -3.63 0.09
CA ARG A 64 7.58 -4.39 -0.14
C ARG A 64 7.44 -5.40 -1.29
N GLY A 65 6.26 -5.99 -1.46
CA GLY A 65 5.95 -6.87 -2.59
C GLY A 65 6.02 -6.19 -3.97
N LEU A 66 5.93 -4.85 -4.03
CA LEU A 66 6.02 -4.10 -5.29
C LEU A 66 7.47 -3.77 -5.71
N ARG A 67 8.45 -3.99 -4.82
CA ARG A 67 9.86 -3.68 -5.08
C ARG A 67 10.39 -4.18 -6.43
N PRO A 68 10.04 -5.38 -6.93
CA PRO A 68 10.54 -5.84 -8.23
C PRO A 68 10.22 -4.90 -9.39
N ALA A 69 9.13 -4.13 -9.32
CA ALA A 69 8.73 -3.19 -10.36
C ALA A 69 9.70 -2.03 -10.53
N THR A 70 10.49 -1.67 -9.50
CA THR A 70 11.47 -0.58 -9.59
C THR A 70 12.68 -0.93 -10.45
N ALA A 71 12.82 -2.20 -10.83
CA ALA A 71 13.89 -2.68 -11.71
C ALA A 71 13.42 -2.92 -13.14
N TRP A 72 12.15 -2.67 -13.46
CA TRP A 72 11.63 -2.83 -14.82
C TRP A 72 11.88 -1.57 -15.65
N ASP A 73 12.13 -1.77 -16.93
CA ASP A 73 12.26 -0.74 -17.97
C ASP A 73 11.00 -0.60 -18.84
N ASP A 74 10.00 -1.45 -18.60
CA ASP A 74 8.72 -1.48 -19.31
C ASP A 74 7.62 -0.80 -18.46
N LEU A 75 7.19 0.36 -18.92
CA LEU A 75 6.16 1.17 -18.27
C LEU A 75 4.77 0.50 -18.29
N GLU A 76 4.41 -0.16 -19.40
CA GLU A 76 3.11 -0.84 -19.53
C GLU A 76 3.03 -2.06 -18.61
N LYS A 77 4.16 -2.75 -18.42
CA LYS A 77 4.27 -3.82 -17.43
C LYS A 77 4.04 -3.30 -16.00
N ILE A 78 4.62 -2.16 -15.64
CA ILE A 78 4.40 -1.53 -14.32
C ILE A 78 2.93 -1.15 -14.13
N LYS A 79 2.33 -0.49 -15.13
CA LYS A 79 0.91 -0.11 -15.11
C LYS A 79 -0.01 -1.31 -14.94
N THR A 80 0.22 -2.36 -15.74
CA THR A 80 -0.57 -3.60 -15.68
C THR A 80 -0.45 -4.25 -14.30
N TRP A 81 0.76 -4.27 -13.73
CA TRP A 81 0.99 -4.82 -12.39
C TRP A 81 0.23 -4.05 -11.31
N LEU A 82 0.40 -2.71 -11.26
CA LEU A 82 -0.32 -1.85 -10.30
C LEU A 82 -1.84 -1.96 -10.47
N GLY A 83 -2.32 -1.93 -11.71
CA GLY A 83 -3.74 -2.10 -12.05
C GLY A 83 -4.28 -3.46 -11.58
N GLY A 84 -3.50 -4.53 -11.74
CA GLY A 84 -3.84 -5.86 -11.23
C GLY A 84 -3.99 -5.90 -9.71
N HIS A 85 -3.07 -5.27 -8.97
CA HIS A 85 -3.17 -5.16 -7.51
C HIS A 85 -4.39 -4.35 -7.07
N ILE A 86 -4.64 -3.20 -7.71
CA ILE A 86 -5.83 -2.35 -7.43
C ILE A 86 -7.11 -3.17 -7.66
N LYS A 87 -7.22 -3.83 -8.82
CA LYS A 87 -8.39 -4.64 -9.16
C LYS A 87 -8.58 -5.81 -8.19
N SER A 88 -7.50 -6.48 -7.80
CA SER A 88 -7.58 -7.57 -6.81
C SER A 88 -8.10 -7.07 -5.46
N ILE A 89 -7.63 -5.90 -5.01
CA ILE A 89 -8.15 -5.27 -3.79
C ILE A 89 -9.64 -4.94 -3.94
N GLU A 90 -10.04 -4.31 -5.04
CA GLU A 90 -11.43 -3.95 -5.29
C GLU A 90 -12.35 -5.17 -5.30
N LEU A 91 -11.97 -6.25 -5.99
CA LEU A 91 -12.71 -7.51 -5.99
C LEU A 91 -12.82 -8.10 -4.59
N ASN A 92 -11.74 -8.14 -3.83
CA ASN A 92 -11.78 -8.65 -2.45
C ASN A 92 -12.68 -7.80 -1.54
N LEU A 93 -12.76 -6.49 -1.75
CA LEU A 93 -13.60 -5.60 -0.96
C LEU A 93 -15.09 -5.68 -1.35
N ILE A 94 -15.39 -5.90 -2.64
CA ILE A 94 -16.76 -5.96 -3.17
C ILE A 94 -17.35 -7.38 -3.02
N ASP A 95 -16.61 -8.40 -3.47
CA ASP A 95 -17.08 -9.78 -3.57
C ASP A 95 -16.70 -10.63 -2.34
N GLY A 96 -15.76 -10.15 -1.53
CA GLY A 96 -15.34 -10.84 -0.31
C GLY A 96 -16.45 -10.94 0.72
N SER A 97 -16.46 -12.03 1.50
CA SER A 97 -17.40 -12.20 2.62
C SER A 97 -17.28 -11.03 3.59
N GLN A 98 -18.38 -10.30 3.80
CA GLN A 98 -18.41 -9.23 4.80
C GLN A 98 -18.60 -9.77 6.23
N TYR A 99 -18.99 -11.04 6.34
CA TYR A 99 -19.25 -11.70 7.62
C TYR A 99 -18.01 -12.42 8.15
N PRO A 100 -17.89 -12.52 9.49
CA PRO A 100 -16.95 -13.42 10.15
C PRO A 100 -17.02 -14.83 9.55
N THR A 101 -15.88 -15.36 9.13
CA THR A 101 -15.79 -16.72 8.56
C THR A 101 -15.17 -17.71 9.54
N SER A 102 -14.58 -17.23 10.63
CA SER A 102 -13.89 -18.04 11.64
C SER A 102 -14.63 -18.04 12.97
N SER A 103 -14.45 -19.10 13.76
CA SER A 103 -14.85 -19.14 15.18
C SER A 103 -13.91 -18.32 16.08
N SER A 104 -12.72 -17.96 15.59
CA SER A 104 -11.77 -17.13 16.33
C SER A 104 -12.10 -15.64 16.19
N ILE A 105 -12.45 -15.00 17.30
CA ILE A 105 -12.74 -13.57 17.36
C ILE A 105 -11.54 -12.76 16.82
N MET A 106 -10.32 -13.10 17.26
CA MET A 106 -9.12 -12.38 16.82
C MET A 106 -8.86 -12.54 15.32
N HIS A 107 -9.17 -13.71 14.77
CA HIS A 107 -9.06 -13.90 13.32
C HIS A 107 -10.05 -13.00 12.57
N ASN A 108 -11.30 -12.96 13.00
CA ASN A 108 -12.31 -12.11 12.37
C ASN A 108 -11.94 -10.62 12.47
N VAL A 109 -11.40 -10.19 13.61
CA VAL A 109 -10.87 -8.82 13.77
C VAL A 109 -9.73 -8.57 12.78
N ALA A 110 -8.77 -9.50 12.67
CA ALA A 110 -7.66 -9.38 11.72
C ALA A 110 -8.12 -9.33 10.25
N GLU A 111 -9.15 -10.10 9.87
CA GLU A 111 -9.76 -10.03 8.55
C GLU A 111 -10.39 -8.65 8.30
N THR A 112 -11.18 -8.13 9.24
CA THR A 112 -11.78 -6.79 9.14
C THR A 112 -10.71 -5.72 9.01
N LEU A 113 -9.67 -5.75 9.86
CA LEU A 113 -8.58 -4.79 9.80
C LEU A 113 -7.79 -4.90 8.49
N SER A 114 -7.61 -6.11 7.95
CA SER A 114 -6.97 -6.30 6.65
C SER A 114 -7.75 -5.61 5.52
N ARG A 115 -9.09 -5.63 5.57
CA ARG A 115 -9.93 -4.93 4.58
C ARG A 115 -9.79 -3.42 4.69
N VAL A 116 -9.77 -2.88 5.92
CA VAL A 116 -9.51 -1.45 6.14
C VAL A 116 -8.11 -1.06 5.63
N ALA A 117 -7.09 -1.88 5.91
CA ALA A 117 -5.75 -1.66 5.38
C ALA A 117 -5.72 -1.67 3.84
N GLN A 118 -6.44 -2.61 3.21
CA GLN A 118 -6.60 -2.70 1.76
C GLN A 118 -7.26 -1.45 1.15
N GLN A 119 -8.24 -0.84 1.82
CA GLN A 119 -8.84 0.42 1.37
C GLN A 119 -7.81 1.56 1.34
N GLU A 120 -6.98 1.68 2.38
CA GLU A 120 -5.87 2.65 2.41
C GLU A 120 -4.87 2.36 1.28
N LEU A 121 -4.46 1.08 1.15
CA LEU A 121 -3.48 0.63 0.17
C LEU A 121 -3.94 0.93 -1.25
N ARG A 122 -5.21 0.66 -1.58
CA ARG A 122 -5.80 0.97 -2.90
C ARG A 122 -5.55 2.42 -3.29
N GLY A 123 -5.76 3.37 -2.37
CA GLY A 123 -5.54 4.78 -2.63
C GLY A 123 -4.06 5.11 -2.89
N GLU A 124 -3.13 4.49 -2.17
CA GLU A 124 -1.70 4.67 -2.41
C GLU A 124 -1.24 4.05 -3.74
N LEU A 125 -1.78 2.89 -4.12
CA LEU A 125 -1.50 2.27 -5.43
C LEU A 125 -2.06 3.12 -6.58
N GLN A 126 -3.24 3.71 -6.40
CA GLN A 126 -3.82 4.64 -7.37
C GLN A 126 -2.96 5.88 -7.56
N ARG A 127 -2.36 6.41 -6.48
CA ARG A 127 -1.40 7.53 -6.58
C ARG A 127 -0.14 7.14 -7.32
N LEU A 128 0.43 5.96 -7.05
CA LEU A 128 1.58 5.45 -7.79
C LEU A 128 1.27 5.28 -9.28
N LEU A 129 0.12 4.70 -9.61
CA LEU A 129 -0.32 4.55 -11.00
C LEU A 129 -0.55 5.91 -11.67
N PHE A 130 -1.19 6.85 -10.97
CA PHE A 130 -1.42 8.20 -11.46
C PHE A 130 -0.11 8.94 -11.76
N ALA A 131 0.90 8.80 -10.89
CA ALA A 131 2.21 9.42 -11.05
C ALA A 131 2.93 8.99 -12.34
N ILE A 132 2.59 7.83 -12.90
CA ILE A 132 3.19 7.35 -14.15
C ILE A 132 2.29 7.52 -15.37
N THR A 133 0.97 7.66 -15.21
CA THR A 133 0.04 7.89 -16.32
C THR A 133 -0.12 9.36 -16.69
N CYS A 134 0.07 10.29 -15.75
CA CYS A 134 -0.14 11.73 -16.01
C CYS A 134 1.08 12.46 -16.58
N ASN A 135 2.21 11.77 -16.70
CA ASN A 135 3.46 12.31 -17.22
C ASN A 135 3.75 11.87 -18.67
N GLU A 136 2.80 11.16 -19.30
CA GLU A 136 2.84 10.73 -20.72
C GLU A 136 2.26 11.79 -21.69
#